data_AF-A0A072UCF0-F1
#
_entry.id   AF-A0A072UCF0-F1
#
_cell.length_a   1.000
_cell.length_b   1.000
_cell.length_c   1.000
_cell.angle_alpha   90.00
_cell.angle_beta   90.00
_cell.angle_gamma   90.00
#
_symmetry.space_group_name_H-M   'P 1'
#
loop_
_entity.id
_entity.type
_entity.pdbx_description
1 polymer ?
#
loop_
_entity_poly.entity_id
_entity_poly.type
_entity_poly.pdbx_seq_one_letter_code
_entity_poly.pdbx_strand_id
1 'polypeptide(L)'
;MSMSDSDSSSSYGGADYQNFKQITRDRLLHEMLRSTKTGDSKSTWKVLIMDKLTIKIMSNSCKMADITDEGVSLVEDIYKRRQPLPTMDAIYFIQPTKENIIMFLSDMAGRAPLYRKAFVFLSSPISRELVLDIKKDPRVLSRLGALREMNLEYFAIDCQGFITNNERALEDLFGNEENNRKGVACLNAMATRIATVFASLREFPSIRFRAAKSLDATTMTTFRDLVPTKLAAGVWDCLTKYKKTIPNFPQTETCELLIIDRSIDQIAPVIHEWTYDAMCHDLLNMEGNKYVHEVPAKAGGLPERKEVLLEDHDPVWLELRHAHIADASERLHAKMTSFISKNKAAQLGSRSSSEMSTRDLQKMVQALPQYSEQIDKLSLHVELAGKINSIIRESGLRELGQVEQDLVFGDATMKDVIKFLTMKEDTTRENKLRLLMILAAVYPEKFDGEKGLNLMKVARLTDEDMTIVNNLRMLGGQPDTKKRLTGAFGLKFDIQKVKVISSKKKRAARIERPGEEEKWQLSRFYPIIEELIEKLTRNQLSKEDYPCLNDPSATFHSSPFAGTLHQNPHSMRSRRTPSWAKPRGSDDGYSR
;
A
#
# COMPACT_ATOMS: atom_id res chain seq x y z
N MET A 1 15.07 -11.12 -32.82
CA MET A 1 15.00 -9.73 -33.27
C MET A 1 15.58 -8.89 -32.16
N SER A 2 16.60 -8.10 -32.50
CA SER A 2 17.36 -7.25 -31.62
C SER A 2 16.46 -6.20 -30.97
N MET A 3 16.20 -6.32 -29.67
CA MET A 3 15.73 -5.18 -28.88
C MET A 3 16.97 -4.38 -28.53
N SER A 4 17.26 -3.38 -29.35
CA SER A 4 18.30 -2.41 -29.07
C SER A 4 17.81 -1.43 -28.01
N ASP A 5 18.63 -1.25 -26.99
CA ASP A 5 18.62 -0.08 -26.12
C ASP A 5 18.42 1.20 -26.94
N SER A 6 17.33 1.90 -26.68
CA SER A 6 17.12 3.26 -27.14
C SER A 6 16.34 4.01 -26.07
N ASP A 7 17.08 4.41 -25.04
CA ASP A 7 16.86 5.69 -24.39
C ASP A 7 16.99 6.79 -25.47
N SER A 8 15.86 7.20 -26.02
CA SER A 8 15.76 8.45 -26.75
C SER A 8 14.35 9.01 -26.61
N SER A 9 14.26 10.01 -25.73
CA SER A 9 13.33 11.13 -25.74
C SER A 9 12.47 11.26 -27.01
N SER A 10 11.19 10.95 -26.91
CA SER A 10 10.18 11.42 -27.85
C SER A 10 9.57 12.71 -27.33
N SER A 11 9.97 13.83 -27.92
CA SER A 11 9.35 15.13 -27.74
C SER A 11 7.91 15.13 -28.29
N TYR A 12 6.94 14.84 -27.42
CA TYR A 12 5.54 15.24 -27.58
C TYR A 12 5.07 15.77 -26.23
N GLY A 13 4.46 16.96 -26.22
CA GLY A 13 4.08 17.70 -25.02
C GLY A 13 2.90 17.11 -24.23
N GLY A 14 3.07 15.89 -23.70
CA GLY A 14 2.31 15.33 -22.60
C GLY A 14 3.29 14.95 -21.49
N ALA A 15 2.95 15.16 -20.22
CA ALA A 15 3.80 14.70 -19.12
C ALA A 15 3.96 13.18 -19.23
N ASP A 16 5.15 12.69 -19.56
CA ASP A 16 5.45 11.26 -19.56
C ASP A 16 5.13 10.70 -18.16
N TYR A 17 4.31 9.66 -18.11
CA TYR A 17 3.94 9.03 -16.86
C TYR A 17 5.19 8.53 -16.14
N GLN A 18 5.53 9.15 -15.00
CA GLN A 18 6.63 8.71 -14.15
C GLN A 18 6.08 7.86 -13.01
N ASN A 19 6.67 6.69 -12.83
CA ASN A 19 6.30 5.76 -11.76
C ASN A 19 6.91 6.19 -10.40
N PHE A 20 6.41 5.66 -9.29
CA PHE A 20 6.86 6.06 -7.94
C PHE A 20 8.36 5.87 -7.73
N LYS A 21 8.93 4.78 -8.27
CA LYS A 21 10.35 4.45 -8.14
C LYS A 21 11.22 5.44 -8.90
N GLN A 22 10.83 5.80 -10.11
CA GLN A 22 11.52 6.78 -10.95
C GLN A 22 11.51 8.17 -10.31
N ILE A 23 10.35 8.63 -9.85
CA ILE A 23 10.24 9.93 -9.17
C ILE A 23 11.12 9.95 -7.91
N THR A 24 11.06 8.90 -7.09
CA THR A 24 11.88 8.80 -5.88
C THR A 24 13.37 8.81 -6.20
N ARG A 25 13.78 8.01 -7.19
CA ARG A 25 15.15 7.92 -7.69
C ARG A 25 15.66 9.28 -8.18
N ASP A 26 14.91 9.97 -9.03
CA ASP A 26 15.32 11.25 -9.60
C ASP A 26 15.46 12.33 -8.50
N ARG A 27 14.58 12.33 -7.50
CA ARG A 27 14.72 13.23 -6.35
C ARG A 27 15.97 12.91 -5.53
N LEU A 28 16.26 11.64 -5.27
CA LEU A 28 17.46 11.24 -4.52
C LEU A 28 18.76 11.56 -5.29
N LEU A 29 18.84 11.20 -6.57
CA LEU A 29 20.05 11.37 -7.36
C LEU A 29 20.24 12.83 -7.78
N HIS A 30 19.19 13.51 -8.27
CA HIS A 30 19.33 14.85 -8.86
C HIS A 30 19.06 15.97 -7.85
N GLU A 31 17.95 15.92 -7.12
CA GLU A 31 17.59 16.99 -6.17
C GLU A 31 18.50 16.97 -4.92
N MET A 32 18.87 15.77 -4.44
CA MET A 32 19.75 15.62 -3.29
C MET A 32 21.24 15.50 -3.70
N LEU A 33 21.68 14.37 -4.25
CA LEU A 33 23.11 14.10 -4.42
C LEU A 33 23.79 15.07 -5.39
N ARG A 34 23.24 15.24 -6.60
CA ARG A 34 23.80 16.13 -7.63
C ARG A 34 23.82 17.58 -7.20
N SER A 35 22.87 18.04 -6.38
CA SER A 35 22.85 19.41 -5.86
C SER A 35 24.05 19.76 -4.98
N THR A 36 24.76 18.75 -4.46
CA THR A 36 25.99 18.92 -3.67
C THR A 36 27.26 18.96 -4.53
N LYS A 37 27.16 18.74 -5.85
CA LYS A 37 28.28 18.89 -6.80
C LYS A 37 28.48 20.39 -7.07
N THR A 38 29.17 21.08 -6.18
CA THR A 38 29.63 22.45 -6.44
C THR A 38 30.84 22.43 -7.38
N GLY A 39 30.83 23.28 -8.42
CA GLY A 39 31.90 23.37 -9.42
C GLY A 39 33.30 23.69 -8.86
N ASP A 40 33.37 24.21 -7.64
CA ASP A 40 34.61 24.50 -6.90
C ASP A 40 35.02 23.43 -5.87
N SER A 41 34.34 22.28 -5.83
CA SER A 41 34.69 21.23 -4.86
C SER A 41 36.02 20.57 -5.23
N LYS A 42 37.07 20.86 -4.44
CA LYS A 42 38.35 20.11 -4.45
C LYS A 42 38.20 18.60 -4.14
N SER A 43 37.02 18.14 -3.70
CA SER A 43 36.73 16.73 -3.43
C SER A 43 35.63 16.25 -4.37
N THR A 44 36.02 15.41 -5.34
CA THR A 44 35.09 14.75 -6.26
C THR A 44 34.16 13.78 -5.53
N TRP A 45 34.65 13.23 -4.41
CA TRP A 45 33.98 12.17 -3.66
C TRP A 45 33.41 12.66 -2.33
N LYS A 46 32.26 12.11 -1.95
CA LYS A 46 31.55 12.42 -0.70
C LYS A 46 31.18 11.15 0.05
N VAL A 47 30.97 11.29 1.34
CA VAL A 47 30.45 10.23 2.22
C VAL A 47 28.96 10.46 2.42
N LEU A 48 28.13 9.46 2.11
CA LEU A 48 26.69 9.51 2.36
C LEU A 48 26.38 8.83 3.70
N ILE A 49 25.77 9.58 4.61
CA ILE A 49 25.44 9.14 5.97
C ILE A 49 23.94 9.08 6.08
N MET A 50 23.43 7.93 6.49
CA MET A 50 21.99 7.66 6.55
C MET A 50 21.61 7.01 7.88
N ASP A 51 20.32 7.08 8.20
CA ASP A 51 19.73 6.33 9.30
C ASP A 51 18.98 5.10 8.79
N LYS A 52 18.40 4.33 9.71
CA LYS A 52 17.70 3.08 9.37
C LYS A 52 16.53 3.28 8.42
N LEU A 53 15.82 4.41 8.46
CA LEU A 53 14.70 4.69 7.57
C LEU A 53 15.21 5.10 6.20
N THR A 54 16.12 6.06 6.15
CA THR A 54 16.61 6.64 4.89
C THR A 54 17.45 5.67 4.08
N ILE A 55 18.17 4.73 4.73
CA ILE A 55 18.80 3.58 4.06
C ILE A 55 17.76 2.78 3.27
N LYS A 56 16.62 2.45 3.91
CA LYS A 56 15.55 1.67 3.26
C LYS A 56 14.91 2.43 2.08
N ILE A 57 14.77 3.76 2.18
CA ILE A 57 14.22 4.59 1.10
C ILE A 57 15.17 4.56 -0.11
N MET A 58 16.47 4.75 0.16
CA MET A 58 17.51 4.74 -0.86
C MET A 58 17.62 3.36 -1.53
N SER A 59 17.61 2.27 -0.76
CA SER A 59 17.77 0.91 -1.30
C SER A 59 16.62 0.48 -2.22
N ASN A 60 15.41 0.98 -2.00
CA ASN A 60 14.25 0.61 -2.83
C ASN A 60 14.24 1.32 -4.18
N SER A 61 14.99 2.42 -4.34
CA SER A 61 14.93 3.28 -5.54
C SER A 61 16.26 3.37 -6.31
N CYS A 62 17.39 3.15 -5.63
CA CYS A 62 18.73 3.34 -6.19
C CYS A 62 19.63 2.12 -5.96
N LYS A 63 20.41 1.75 -6.97
CA LYS A 63 21.52 0.80 -6.86
C LYS A 63 22.79 1.52 -6.39
N MET A 64 23.76 0.76 -5.89
CA MET A 64 25.06 1.32 -5.50
C MET A 64 25.77 2.03 -6.66
N ALA A 65 25.70 1.46 -7.88
CA ALA A 65 26.28 2.09 -9.07
C ALA A 65 25.75 3.52 -9.28
N ASP A 66 24.43 3.70 -9.18
CA ASP A 66 23.79 5.01 -9.37
C ASP A 66 24.25 6.06 -8.34
N ILE A 67 24.44 5.62 -7.10
CA ILE A 67 24.91 6.47 -6.00
C ILE A 67 26.37 6.85 -6.20
N THR A 68 27.19 5.90 -6.66
CA THR A 68 28.61 6.13 -6.97
C THR A 68 28.79 7.06 -8.16
N ASP A 69 27.97 6.94 -9.21
CA ASP A 69 27.97 7.84 -10.37
C ASP A 69 27.62 9.28 -9.98
N GLU A 70 26.85 9.46 -8.90
CA GLU A 70 26.58 10.77 -8.31
C GLU A 70 27.68 11.29 -7.35
N GLY A 71 28.85 10.64 -7.32
CA GLY A 71 30.04 11.12 -6.60
C GLY A 71 30.07 10.75 -5.11
N VAL A 72 29.34 9.71 -4.73
CA VAL A 72 29.41 9.13 -3.37
C VAL A 72 30.35 7.93 -3.38
N SER A 73 31.41 7.97 -2.58
CA SER A 73 32.38 6.88 -2.50
C SER A 73 32.07 5.88 -1.39
N LEU A 74 31.37 6.32 -0.35
CA LEU A 74 31.14 5.53 0.86
C LEU A 74 29.75 5.82 1.42
N VAL A 75 29.05 4.78 1.83
CA VAL A 75 27.76 4.85 2.51
C VAL A 75 27.92 4.35 3.94
N GLU A 76 27.53 5.17 4.90
CA GLU A 76 27.73 4.92 6.33
C GLU A 76 26.43 5.06 7.13
N ASP A 77 26.35 4.32 8.24
CA ASP A 77 25.24 4.37 9.19
C ASP A 77 25.54 5.39 10.30
N ILE A 78 24.64 6.34 10.53
CA ILE A 78 24.80 7.38 11.55
C ILE A 78 24.99 6.82 12.96
N TYR A 79 24.40 5.66 13.27
CA TYR A 79 24.47 5.04 14.61
C TYR A 79 25.76 4.24 14.83
N LYS A 80 26.54 4.00 13.77
CA LYS A 80 27.82 3.29 13.88
C LYS A 80 28.97 4.26 14.09
N ARG A 81 30.02 3.76 14.76
CA ARG A 81 31.29 4.49 14.86
C ARG A 81 31.96 4.53 13.49
N ARG A 82 32.25 5.73 13.02
CA ARG A 82 32.78 6.01 11.68
C ARG A 82 34.21 6.54 11.77
N GLN A 83 35.01 6.25 10.77
CA GLN A 83 36.38 6.76 10.69
C GLN A 83 36.37 8.27 10.35
N PRO A 84 37.16 9.12 11.04
CA PRO A 84 37.28 10.53 10.68
C PRO A 84 37.90 10.69 9.29
N LEU A 85 37.20 11.39 8.40
CA LEU A 85 37.61 11.72 7.03
C LEU A 85 37.53 13.25 6.82
N PRO A 86 38.37 14.06 7.50
CA PRO A 86 38.25 15.52 7.53
C PRO A 86 38.54 16.22 6.19
N THR A 87 39.02 15.48 5.18
CA THR A 87 39.24 15.98 3.82
C THR A 87 38.02 15.84 2.91
N MET A 88 37.08 14.96 3.26
CA MET A 88 35.88 14.66 2.48
C MET A 88 34.67 15.46 3.00
N ASP A 89 33.75 15.77 2.08
CA ASP A 89 32.45 16.31 2.46
C ASP A 89 31.47 15.16 2.74
N ALA A 90 30.53 15.40 3.66
CA ALA A 90 29.50 14.47 4.03
C ALA A 90 28.12 14.95 3.59
N ILE A 91 27.30 14.02 3.10
CA ILE A 91 25.88 14.20 2.84
C ILE A 91 25.13 13.43 3.91
N TYR A 92 24.33 14.11 4.73
CA TYR A 92 23.45 13.49 5.71
C TYR A 92 22.05 13.40 5.11
N PHE A 93 21.54 12.21 4.84
CA PHE A 93 20.13 11.99 4.54
C PHE A 93 19.49 11.27 5.73
N ILE A 94 18.82 12.02 6.61
CA ILE A 94 18.39 11.53 7.93
C ILE A 94 17.01 12.08 8.32
N GLN A 95 16.32 11.38 9.21
CA GLN A 95 15.10 11.86 9.84
C GLN A 95 15.39 13.02 10.80
N PRO A 96 14.48 14.01 10.92
CA PRO A 96 14.60 15.14 11.85
C PRO A 96 14.28 14.72 13.30
N THR A 97 14.94 13.68 13.81
CA THR A 97 14.80 13.23 15.20
C THR A 97 15.86 13.88 16.08
N LYS A 98 15.55 14.06 17.37
CA LYS A 98 16.51 14.62 18.33
C LYS A 98 17.81 13.82 18.39
N GLU A 99 17.72 12.50 18.34
CA GLU A 99 18.88 11.61 18.34
C GLU A 99 19.77 11.84 17.10
N ASN A 100 19.18 11.85 15.90
CA ASN A 100 19.92 12.09 14.66
C ASN A 100 20.60 13.47 14.64
N ILE A 101 19.91 14.51 15.11
CA ILE A 101 20.48 15.86 15.20
C ILE A 101 21.63 15.90 16.22
N ILE A 102 21.51 15.23 17.36
CA ILE A 102 22.61 15.15 18.33
C ILE A 102 23.84 14.44 17.74
N MET A 103 23.63 13.33 17.03
CA MET A 103 24.72 12.60 16.38
C MET A 103 25.39 13.45 15.29
N PHE A 104 24.61 14.13 14.45
CA PHE A 104 25.11 15.07 13.45
C PHE A 104 25.93 16.20 14.10
N LEU A 105 25.43 16.81 15.17
CA LEU A 105 26.14 17.86 15.88
C LEU A 105 27.45 17.32 16.48
N SER A 106 27.45 16.12 17.05
CA SER A 106 28.65 15.48 17.58
C SER A 106 29.71 15.23 16.49
N ASP A 107 29.30 14.82 15.29
CA ASP A 107 30.22 14.57 14.17
C ASP A 107 30.92 15.85 13.69
N MET A 108 30.18 16.96 13.70
CA MET A 108 30.61 18.24 13.13
C MET A 108 31.13 19.23 14.17
N ALA A 109 30.97 18.96 15.46
CA ALA A 109 31.46 19.80 16.54
C ALA A 109 32.98 19.72 16.71
N GLY A 110 33.53 20.61 17.54
CA GLY A 110 34.93 20.56 17.96
C GLY A 110 35.95 21.06 16.92
N ARG A 111 37.24 20.97 17.29
CA ARG A 111 38.37 21.43 16.46
C ARG A 111 38.68 20.48 15.30
N ALA A 112 38.53 19.17 15.53
CA ALA A 112 38.74 18.12 14.54
C ALA A 112 37.39 17.43 14.23
N PRO A 113 36.61 17.93 13.25
CA PRO A 113 35.37 17.27 12.84
C PRO A 113 35.66 15.96 12.11
N LEU A 114 34.65 15.10 12.01
CA LEU A 114 34.73 13.89 11.20
C LEU A 114 34.82 14.21 9.70
N TYR A 115 34.21 15.31 9.24
CA TYR A 115 34.11 15.69 7.84
C TYR A 115 34.39 17.19 7.62
N ARG A 116 34.76 17.56 6.39
CA ARG A 116 35.11 18.94 6.02
C ARG A 116 33.91 19.88 6.03
N LYS A 117 32.85 19.50 5.30
CA LYS A 117 31.56 20.18 5.22
C LYS A 117 30.44 19.15 5.30
N ALA A 118 29.27 19.58 5.78
CA ALA A 118 28.07 18.75 5.85
C ALA A 118 26.93 19.35 5.01
N PHE A 119 26.35 18.53 4.13
CA PHE A 119 25.10 18.81 3.42
C PHE A 119 24.00 17.99 4.07
N VAL A 120 23.07 18.65 4.76
CA VAL A 120 22.03 17.98 5.54
C VAL A 120 20.70 18.04 4.77
N PHE A 121 20.19 16.86 4.47
CA PHE A 121 18.90 16.62 3.84
C PHE A 121 18.02 15.84 4.81
N LEU A 122 16.94 16.47 5.24
CA LEU A 122 16.00 15.90 6.20
C LEU A 122 14.85 15.22 5.45
N SER A 123 14.49 14.00 5.85
CA SER A 123 13.43 13.24 5.19
C SER A 123 12.04 13.85 5.35
N SER A 124 11.77 14.54 6.47
CA SER A 124 10.51 15.23 6.78
C SER A 124 10.77 16.64 7.35
N PRO A 125 9.73 17.49 7.51
CA PRO A 125 9.89 18.84 8.03
C PRO A 125 10.49 18.89 9.44
N ILE A 126 11.43 19.81 9.66
CA ILE A 126 12.12 19.95 10.95
C ILE A 126 11.34 20.86 11.92
N SER A 127 11.32 20.50 13.20
CA SER A 127 10.75 21.36 14.24
C SER A 127 11.63 22.58 14.51
N ARG A 128 11.00 23.71 14.89
CA ARG A 128 11.72 24.95 15.23
C ARG A 128 12.73 24.76 16.37
N GLU A 129 12.44 23.86 17.30
CA GLU A 129 13.32 23.54 18.43
C GLU A 129 14.65 22.94 17.96
N LEU A 130 14.60 21.94 17.06
CA LEU A 130 15.80 21.30 16.53
C LEU A 130 16.62 22.26 15.66
N VAL A 131 15.96 23.17 14.94
CA VAL A 131 16.67 24.24 14.20
C VAL A 131 17.41 25.17 15.17
N LEU A 132 16.81 25.51 16.30
CA LEU A 132 17.46 26.33 17.32
C LEU A 132 18.66 25.60 17.92
N ASP A 133 18.56 24.28 18.13
CA ASP A 133 19.69 23.48 18.62
C ASP A 133 20.87 23.48 17.64
N ILE A 134 20.63 23.36 16.33
CA ILE A 134 21.69 23.46 15.31
C ILE A 134 22.33 24.86 15.32
N LYS A 135 21.52 25.92 15.52
CA LYS A 135 22.01 27.30 15.56
C LYS A 135 22.88 27.63 16.77
N LYS A 136 22.84 26.82 17.83
CA LYS A 136 23.62 27.06 19.06
C LYS A 136 25.13 26.89 18.86
N ASP A 137 25.58 26.11 17.88
CA ASP A 137 27.02 25.90 17.61
C ASP A 137 27.47 26.65 16.33
N PRO A 138 28.17 27.79 16.46
CA PRO A 138 28.67 28.56 15.32
C PRO A 138 29.68 27.79 14.46
N ARG A 139 30.40 26.80 15.02
CA ARG A 139 31.37 25.99 14.27
C ARG A 139 30.68 25.01 13.34
N VAL A 140 29.54 24.46 13.75
CA VAL A 140 28.72 23.62 12.89
C VAL A 140 28.13 24.48 11.77
N LEU A 141 27.63 25.68 12.09
CA LEU A 141 27.06 26.60 11.09
C LEU A 141 28.07 26.98 9.99
N SER A 142 29.33 27.20 10.30
CA SER A 142 30.35 27.52 9.30
C SER A 142 30.73 26.32 8.40
N ARG A 143 30.44 25.09 8.85
CA ARG A 143 30.69 23.84 8.12
C ARG A 143 29.45 23.32 7.39
N LEU A 144 28.28 23.90 7.63
CA LEU A 144 27.01 23.52 7.03
C LEU A 144 26.92 24.07 5.60
N GLY A 145 26.99 23.19 4.61
CA GLY A 145 26.90 23.54 3.19
C GLY A 145 25.46 23.69 2.70
N ALA A 146 24.54 22.88 3.23
CA ALA A 146 23.11 22.99 2.97
C ALA A 146 22.30 22.39 4.12
N LEU A 147 21.09 22.91 4.34
CA LEU A 147 20.06 22.31 5.18
C LEU A 147 18.75 22.37 4.40
N ARG A 148 18.27 21.21 3.93
CA ARG A 148 17.08 21.11 3.07
C ARG A 148 16.14 20.02 3.57
N GLU A 149 14.85 20.21 3.31
CA GLU A 149 13.82 19.21 3.61
C GLU A 149 13.44 18.51 2.30
N MET A 150 13.63 17.20 2.24
CA MET A 150 13.29 16.39 1.07
C MET A 150 11.80 16.05 1.02
N ASN A 151 11.10 16.00 2.16
CA ASN A 151 9.70 15.53 2.21
C ASN A 151 9.55 14.21 1.44
N LEU A 152 10.29 13.20 1.87
CA LEU A 152 10.39 11.87 1.27
C LEU A 152 10.53 10.82 2.37
N GLU A 153 9.40 10.25 2.81
CA GLU A 153 9.34 9.19 3.84
C GLU A 153 8.41 8.03 3.47
N TYR A 154 8.32 7.70 2.18
CA TYR A 154 7.64 6.50 1.70
C TYR A 154 8.62 5.59 0.95
N PHE A 155 8.19 4.35 0.76
CA PHE A 155 8.97 3.32 0.08
C PHE A 155 8.25 2.92 -1.19
N ALA A 156 8.81 3.24 -2.36
CA ALA A 156 8.32 2.73 -3.64
C ALA A 156 8.64 1.23 -3.72
N ILE A 157 7.62 0.38 -3.79
CA ILE A 157 7.77 -1.09 -3.86
C ILE A 157 7.67 -1.57 -5.31
N ASP A 158 6.80 -0.94 -6.09
CA ASP A 158 6.56 -1.23 -7.50
C ASP A 158 6.34 0.10 -8.25
N CYS A 159 6.20 0.06 -9.57
CA CYS A 159 5.87 1.21 -10.40
C CYS A 159 4.61 1.96 -9.92
N GLN A 160 3.63 1.24 -9.38
CA GLN A 160 2.34 1.77 -8.95
C GLN A 160 2.06 1.62 -7.45
N GLY A 161 3.00 1.06 -6.69
CA GLY A 161 2.81 0.74 -5.27
C GLY A 161 3.81 1.41 -4.36
N PHE A 162 3.34 1.93 -3.22
CA PHE A 162 4.20 2.39 -2.13
C PHE A 162 3.69 1.89 -0.78
N ILE A 163 4.59 1.87 0.20
CA ILE A 163 4.26 1.58 1.60
C ILE A 163 4.77 2.69 2.52
N THR A 164 4.13 2.87 3.67
CA THR A 164 4.57 3.80 4.71
C THR A 164 5.43 3.14 5.77
N ASN A 165 5.70 1.83 5.73
CA ASN A 165 6.53 1.09 6.70
C ASN A 165 6.09 1.25 8.17
N ASN A 166 4.80 1.01 8.42
CA ASN A 166 4.22 0.92 9.76
C ASN A 166 3.77 -0.53 10.02
N GLU A 167 4.73 -1.43 10.25
CA GLU A 167 4.49 -2.90 10.34
C GLU A 167 3.44 -3.27 11.41
N ARG A 168 3.38 -2.54 12.52
CA ARG A 168 2.42 -2.77 13.61
C ARG A 168 1.13 -1.95 13.51
N ALA A 169 0.87 -1.28 12.38
CA ALA A 169 -0.31 -0.42 12.24
C ALA A 169 -1.63 -1.16 12.50
N LEU A 170 -1.74 -2.43 12.08
CA LEU A 170 -2.95 -3.22 12.32
C LEU A 170 -3.20 -3.43 13.82
N GLU A 171 -2.15 -3.75 14.59
CA GLU A 171 -2.21 -3.92 16.04
C GLU A 171 -2.46 -2.58 16.75
N ASP A 172 -1.73 -1.52 16.38
CA ASP A 172 -1.82 -0.22 17.04
C ASP A 172 -3.16 0.50 16.78
N LEU A 173 -3.83 0.23 15.65
CA LEU A 173 -5.08 0.88 15.26
C LEU A 173 -6.31 0.05 15.61
N PHE A 174 -6.24 -1.29 15.49
CA PHE A 174 -7.39 -2.19 15.68
C PHE A 174 -7.25 -3.11 16.89
N GLY A 175 -6.13 -3.08 17.63
CA GLY A 175 -5.89 -3.87 18.82
C GLY A 175 -6.84 -3.55 19.99
N ASN A 176 -6.87 -4.43 20.99
CA ASN A 176 -7.76 -4.31 22.16
C ASN A 176 -7.25 -3.33 23.22
N GLU A 177 -5.99 -2.89 23.16
CA GLU A 177 -5.49 -1.88 24.09
C GLU A 177 -6.13 -0.52 23.76
N GLU A 178 -6.86 0.06 24.70
CA GLU A 178 -7.36 1.45 24.66
C GLU A 178 -6.22 2.49 24.74
N ASN A 179 -5.01 2.14 24.31
CA ASN A 179 -3.90 3.08 24.24
C ASN A 179 -4.00 3.94 22.98
N ASN A 180 -5.05 4.78 22.95
CA ASN A 180 -5.32 5.74 21.89
C ASN A 180 -4.10 6.62 21.55
N ARG A 181 -3.13 6.78 22.47
CA ARG A 181 -1.90 7.54 22.21
C ARG A 181 -1.01 6.87 21.17
N LYS A 182 -0.82 5.54 21.24
CA LYS A 182 -0.04 4.78 20.25
C LYS A 182 -0.74 4.84 18.89
N GLY A 183 -2.05 4.61 18.86
CA GLY A 183 -2.86 4.73 17.64
C GLY A 183 -2.78 6.12 17.01
N VAL A 184 -2.90 7.20 17.79
CA VAL A 184 -2.76 8.58 17.29
C VAL A 184 -1.35 8.86 16.76
N ALA A 185 -0.30 8.41 17.45
CA ALA A 185 1.08 8.56 16.98
C ALA A 185 1.29 7.80 15.65
N CYS A 186 0.74 6.59 15.52
CA CYS A 186 0.76 5.79 14.30
C CYS A 186 0.05 6.52 13.15
N LEU A 187 -1.17 7.04 13.39
CA LEU A 187 -1.92 7.84 12.40
C LEU A 187 -1.15 9.08 11.93
N ASN A 188 -0.53 9.82 12.85
CA ASN A 188 0.25 11.01 12.51
C ASN A 188 1.48 10.66 11.67
N ALA A 189 2.16 9.56 11.99
CA ALA A 189 3.27 9.05 11.19
C ALA A 189 2.80 8.65 9.78
N MET A 190 1.71 7.89 9.68
CA MET A 190 1.12 7.51 8.39
C MET A 190 0.71 8.73 7.56
N ALA A 191 0.01 9.69 8.18
CA ALA A 191 -0.43 10.92 7.53
C ALA A 191 0.75 11.73 6.97
N THR A 192 1.81 11.89 7.76
CA THR A 192 3.03 12.59 7.34
C THR A 192 3.67 11.87 6.14
N ARG A 193 3.84 10.55 6.22
CA ARG A 193 4.44 9.74 5.15
C ARG A 193 3.61 9.76 3.87
N ILE A 194 2.28 9.62 3.96
CA ILE A 194 1.38 9.74 2.81
C ILE A 194 1.50 11.14 2.19
N ALA A 195 1.55 12.20 3.00
CA ALA A 195 1.72 13.55 2.47
C ALA A 195 3.05 13.72 1.71
N THR A 196 4.14 13.05 2.12
CA THR A 196 5.41 13.08 1.38
C THR A 196 5.32 12.46 -0.01
N VAL A 197 4.37 11.55 -0.26
CA VAL A 197 4.09 11.02 -1.60
C VAL A 197 3.63 12.14 -2.50
N PHE A 198 2.60 12.89 -2.09
CA PHE A 198 2.05 14.02 -2.83
C PHE A 198 3.06 15.17 -2.99
N ALA A 199 3.90 15.41 -1.98
CA ALA A 199 5.02 16.35 -2.09
C ALA A 199 6.01 15.93 -3.20
N SER A 200 6.25 14.62 -3.36
CA SER A 200 7.14 14.08 -4.39
C SER A 200 6.51 14.10 -5.77
N LEU A 201 5.23 13.74 -5.87
CA LEU A 201 4.47 13.75 -7.13
C LEU A 201 4.16 15.18 -7.62
N ARG A 202 4.24 16.19 -6.74
CA ARG A 202 3.76 17.57 -6.98
C ARG A 202 2.27 17.60 -7.31
N GLU A 203 1.50 16.80 -6.57
CA GLU A 203 0.07 16.63 -6.74
C GLU A 203 -0.67 17.07 -5.48
N PHE A 204 -1.84 17.71 -5.62
CA PHE A 204 -2.72 18.06 -4.50
C PHE A 204 -4.06 17.31 -4.62
N PRO A 205 -4.33 16.32 -3.75
CA PRO A 205 -5.51 15.47 -3.90
C PRO A 205 -6.81 16.09 -3.34
N SER A 206 -7.92 15.71 -3.97
CA SER A 206 -9.25 15.68 -3.35
C SER A 206 -9.35 14.44 -2.44
N ILE A 207 -9.51 14.64 -1.13
CA ILE A 207 -9.44 13.54 -0.16
C ILE A 207 -10.84 13.00 0.13
N ARG A 208 -11.09 11.77 -0.34
CA ARG A 208 -12.24 10.97 0.04
C ARG A 208 -11.86 9.93 1.08
N PHE A 209 -12.75 9.64 2.01
CA PHE A 209 -12.49 8.62 3.03
C PHE A 209 -13.77 7.86 3.34
N ARG A 210 -13.63 6.61 3.77
CA ARG A 210 -14.78 5.84 4.25
C ARG A 210 -15.35 6.47 5.52
N ALA A 211 -16.61 6.87 5.50
CA ALA A 211 -17.32 7.36 6.67
C ALA A 211 -17.52 6.25 7.71
N ALA A 212 -17.45 6.64 9.00
CA ALA A 212 -17.88 5.78 10.09
C ALA A 212 -19.39 5.51 9.95
N LYS A 213 -19.79 4.24 9.89
CA LYS A 213 -21.21 3.89 9.84
C LYS A 213 -21.83 4.11 11.22
N SER A 214 -22.54 5.21 11.45
CA SER A 214 -23.37 5.34 12.65
C SER A 214 -24.63 4.49 12.47
N LEU A 215 -24.62 3.25 12.96
CA LEU A 215 -25.78 2.38 12.79
C LEU A 215 -26.98 2.76 13.67
N ASP A 216 -26.82 3.61 14.69
CA ASP A 216 -27.91 4.21 15.47
C ASP A 216 -27.35 5.29 16.40
N ALA A 217 -28.18 6.23 16.85
CA ALA A 217 -27.80 7.27 17.84
C ALA A 217 -27.34 6.69 19.21
N THR A 218 -27.47 5.38 19.41
CA THR A 218 -27.10 4.64 20.62
C THR A 218 -25.79 3.85 20.52
N THR A 219 -25.26 3.64 19.31
CA THR A 219 -24.00 2.90 19.11
C THR A 219 -22.84 3.88 19.14
N MET A 220 -21.99 3.79 20.16
CA MET A 220 -20.82 4.66 20.28
C MET A 220 -19.85 4.41 19.13
N THR A 221 -19.52 5.47 18.38
CA THR A 221 -18.44 5.45 17.39
C THR A 221 -17.11 5.18 18.10
N THR A 222 -16.47 4.07 17.77
CA THR A 222 -15.20 3.69 18.39
C THR A 222 -14.02 4.42 17.73
N PHE A 223 -12.85 4.37 18.35
CA PHE A 223 -11.62 4.88 17.74
C PHE A 223 -11.35 4.24 16.37
N ARG A 224 -11.65 2.93 16.24
CA ARG A 224 -11.44 2.12 15.02
C ARG A 224 -12.29 2.62 13.86
N ASP A 225 -13.56 2.95 14.13
CA ASP A 225 -14.49 3.47 13.11
C ASP A 225 -14.04 4.82 12.56
N LEU A 226 -13.31 5.60 13.35
CA LEU A 226 -12.82 6.93 13.00
C LEU A 226 -11.41 6.92 12.38
N VAL A 227 -10.78 5.76 12.22
CA VAL A 227 -9.43 5.64 11.65
C VAL A 227 -9.32 6.31 10.27
N PRO A 228 -10.17 6.01 9.27
CA PRO A 228 -10.11 6.68 7.97
C PRO A 228 -10.27 8.19 8.05
N THR A 229 -11.25 8.67 8.84
CA THR A 229 -11.53 10.10 9.02
C THR A 229 -10.35 10.85 9.64
N LYS A 230 -9.75 10.28 10.69
CA LYS A 230 -8.59 10.88 11.37
C LYS A 230 -7.36 10.89 10.46
N LEU A 231 -7.14 9.83 9.70
CA LEU A 231 -6.04 9.76 8.73
C LEU A 231 -6.24 10.82 7.63
N ALA A 232 -7.46 10.94 7.10
CA ALA A 232 -7.80 11.96 6.10
C ALA A 232 -7.52 13.39 6.58
N ALA A 233 -7.98 13.71 7.80
CA ALA A 233 -7.72 15.01 8.42
C ALA A 233 -6.21 15.26 8.60
N GLY A 234 -5.46 14.26 9.09
CA GLY A 234 -4.01 14.38 9.25
C GLY A 234 -3.26 14.61 7.93
N VAL A 235 -3.65 13.90 6.87
CA VAL A 235 -3.07 14.09 5.53
C VAL A 235 -3.38 15.48 5.00
N TRP A 236 -4.63 15.94 5.14
CA TRP A 236 -5.06 17.28 4.75
C TRP A 236 -4.27 18.39 5.43
N ASP A 237 -4.06 18.27 6.74
CA ASP A 237 -3.29 19.23 7.53
C ASP A 237 -1.85 19.35 7.04
N CYS A 238 -1.23 18.23 6.66
CA CYS A 238 0.10 18.21 6.06
C CYS A 238 0.12 18.87 4.67
N LEU A 239 -0.82 18.51 3.79
CA LEU A 239 -0.88 19.04 2.42
C LEU A 239 -1.18 20.55 2.40
N THR A 240 -2.03 21.02 3.31
CA THR A 240 -2.34 22.46 3.45
C THR A 240 -1.10 23.26 3.85
N LYS A 241 -0.20 22.69 4.64
CA LYS A 241 1.11 23.30 4.94
C LYS A 241 1.99 23.33 3.69
N TYR A 242 2.02 22.25 2.91
CA TYR A 242 2.80 22.18 1.68
C TYR A 242 2.42 23.21 0.61
N LYS A 243 1.14 23.60 0.52
CA LYS A 243 0.72 24.75 -0.32
C LYS A 243 1.49 26.04 -0.04
N LYS A 244 1.97 26.22 1.20
CA LYS A 244 2.70 27.42 1.66
C LYS A 244 4.21 27.22 1.70
N THR A 245 4.68 26.00 1.98
CA THR A 245 6.10 25.72 2.24
C THR A 245 6.85 25.19 1.02
N ILE A 246 6.18 24.48 0.12
CA ILE A 246 6.80 23.87 -1.05
C ILE A 246 6.64 24.81 -2.27
N PRO A 247 7.73 25.25 -2.92
CA PRO A 247 7.65 26.07 -4.12
C PRO A 247 6.90 25.37 -5.25
N ASN A 248 6.04 26.11 -5.96
CA ASN A 248 5.24 25.63 -7.09
C ASN A 248 4.36 24.41 -6.79
N PHE A 249 3.94 24.24 -5.53
CA PHE A 249 2.98 23.19 -5.18
C PHE A 249 1.56 23.58 -5.64
N PRO A 250 0.75 22.64 -6.19
CA PRO A 250 -0.59 22.96 -6.69
C PRO A 250 -1.49 23.58 -5.62
N GLN A 251 -2.24 24.61 -6.02
CA GLN A 251 -3.17 25.31 -5.14
C GLN A 251 -4.60 24.75 -5.23
N THR A 252 -4.92 24.11 -6.35
CA THR A 252 -6.20 23.43 -6.63
C THR A 252 -5.98 21.93 -6.70
N GLU A 253 -7.06 21.17 -6.59
CA GLU A 253 -7.06 19.72 -6.68
C GLU A 253 -6.61 19.24 -8.07
N THR A 254 -5.69 18.27 -8.10
CA THR A 254 -5.09 17.71 -9.32
C THR A 254 -5.33 16.20 -9.45
N CYS A 255 -5.60 15.51 -8.34
CA CYS A 255 -5.91 14.08 -8.31
C CYS A 255 -6.92 13.73 -7.20
N GLU A 256 -7.30 12.46 -7.06
CA GLU A 256 -8.15 11.96 -5.99
C GLU A 256 -7.37 11.01 -5.07
N LEU A 257 -7.57 11.13 -3.75
CA LEU A 257 -7.07 10.21 -2.73
C LEU A 257 -8.26 9.55 -2.04
N LEU A 258 -8.38 8.22 -2.14
CA LEU A 258 -9.38 7.44 -1.44
C LEU A 258 -8.76 6.72 -0.24
N ILE A 259 -9.18 7.06 0.98
CA ILE A 259 -8.74 6.43 2.22
C ILE A 259 -9.78 5.41 2.71
N ILE A 260 -9.35 4.17 2.82
CA ILE A 260 -10.15 3.02 3.25
C ILE A 260 -9.44 2.27 4.36
N ASP A 261 -10.21 1.51 5.14
CA ASP A 261 -9.71 0.59 6.16
C ASP A 261 -9.90 -0.87 5.73
N ARG A 262 -9.20 -1.80 6.40
CA ARG A 262 -9.24 -3.23 6.07
C ARG A 262 -10.65 -3.84 6.18
N SER A 263 -11.55 -3.20 6.91
CA SER A 263 -12.91 -3.67 7.10
C SER A 263 -13.78 -3.60 5.85
N ILE A 264 -13.33 -2.96 4.76
CA ILE A 264 -14.05 -3.01 3.48
C ILE A 264 -14.05 -4.43 2.90
N ASP A 265 -12.98 -5.19 3.13
CA ASP A 265 -12.75 -6.49 2.52
C ASP A 265 -11.83 -7.34 3.39
N GLN A 266 -12.40 -8.27 4.13
CA GLN A 266 -11.67 -9.20 4.99
C GLN A 266 -11.20 -10.47 4.25
N ILE A 267 -11.75 -10.72 3.06
CA ILE A 267 -11.54 -11.98 2.32
C ILE A 267 -10.32 -11.86 1.41
N ALA A 268 -10.14 -10.72 0.73
CA ALA A 268 -9.05 -10.51 -0.21
C ALA A 268 -7.64 -10.83 0.32
N PRO A 269 -7.26 -10.57 1.59
CA PRO A 269 -5.92 -10.88 2.09
C PRO A 269 -5.69 -12.36 2.39
N VAL A 270 -6.76 -13.17 2.47
CA VAL A 270 -6.69 -14.56 2.97
C VAL A 270 -7.12 -15.59 1.94
N ILE A 271 -7.79 -15.21 0.86
CA ILE A 271 -8.11 -16.12 -0.24
C ILE A 271 -6.86 -16.42 -1.07
N HIS A 272 -6.73 -17.64 -1.61
CA HIS A 272 -5.63 -17.95 -2.52
C HIS A 272 -5.85 -17.26 -3.87
N GLU A 273 -4.88 -16.44 -4.27
CA GLU A 273 -4.87 -15.73 -5.55
C GLU A 273 -3.96 -16.44 -6.55
N TRP A 274 -4.38 -16.56 -7.81
CA TRP A 274 -3.75 -17.45 -8.80
C TRP A 274 -2.89 -16.72 -9.84
N THR A 275 -2.66 -15.42 -9.66
CA THR A 275 -1.65 -14.67 -10.42
C THR A 275 -0.23 -15.05 -10.00
N TYR A 276 0.73 -14.99 -10.92
CA TYR A 276 2.11 -15.44 -10.68
C TYR A 276 2.79 -14.74 -9.50
N ASP A 277 2.64 -13.42 -9.39
CA ASP A 277 3.21 -12.61 -8.30
C ASP A 277 2.64 -13.00 -6.93
N ALA A 278 1.30 -13.01 -6.83
CA ALA A 278 0.62 -13.40 -5.59
C ALA A 278 1.00 -14.82 -5.15
N MET A 279 1.06 -15.77 -6.08
CA MET A 279 1.48 -17.16 -5.79
C MET A 279 2.95 -17.24 -5.34
N CYS A 280 3.83 -16.42 -5.91
CA CYS A 280 5.21 -16.33 -5.45
C CYS A 280 5.25 -15.87 -3.98
N HIS A 281 4.58 -14.77 -3.63
CA HIS A 281 4.59 -14.25 -2.26
C HIS A 281 3.86 -15.15 -1.25
N ASP A 282 2.82 -15.86 -1.68
CA ASP A 282 2.02 -16.75 -0.82
C ASP A 282 2.73 -18.09 -0.57
N LEU A 283 3.26 -18.72 -1.62
CA LEU A 283 3.79 -20.09 -1.54
C LEU A 283 5.31 -20.18 -1.41
N LEU A 284 6.02 -19.11 -1.76
CA LEU A 284 7.47 -19.03 -1.60
C LEU A 284 7.73 -18.10 -0.42
N ASN A 285 8.46 -18.57 0.59
CA ASN A 285 8.85 -17.78 1.76
C ASN A 285 9.75 -16.59 1.37
N MET A 286 9.15 -15.53 0.83
CA MET A 286 9.83 -14.34 0.34
C MET A 286 9.90 -13.27 1.43
N GLU A 287 11.03 -12.57 1.50
CA GLU A 287 11.22 -11.41 2.37
C GLU A 287 11.15 -10.13 1.53
N GLY A 288 9.97 -9.54 1.42
CA GLY A 288 9.72 -8.53 0.39
C GLY A 288 9.94 -9.15 -1.00
N ASN A 289 10.72 -8.51 -1.86
CA ASN A 289 11.01 -9.02 -3.21
C ASN A 289 12.17 -10.03 -3.26
N LYS A 290 12.72 -10.39 -2.09
CA LYS A 290 13.85 -11.30 -1.97
C LYS A 290 13.38 -12.74 -1.82
N TYR A 291 13.85 -13.59 -2.72
CA TYR A 291 13.70 -15.03 -2.65
C TYR A 291 15.06 -15.69 -2.44
N VAL A 292 15.16 -16.58 -1.44
CA VAL A 292 16.36 -17.37 -1.18
C VAL A 292 16.16 -18.77 -1.74
N HIS A 293 16.90 -19.08 -2.81
CA HIS A 293 16.89 -20.37 -3.48
C HIS A 293 18.04 -21.24 -2.97
N GLU A 294 17.76 -22.49 -2.60
CA GLU A 294 18.80 -23.48 -2.25
C GLU A 294 19.22 -24.26 -3.51
N VAL A 295 20.41 -23.95 -4.03
CA VAL A 295 20.98 -24.60 -5.21
C VAL A 295 21.76 -25.85 -4.76
N PRO A 296 21.60 -27.00 -5.42
CA PRO A 296 22.45 -28.17 -5.16
C PRO A 296 23.93 -27.84 -5.37
N ALA A 297 24.78 -28.15 -4.39
CA ALA A 297 26.22 -27.90 -4.51
C ALA A 297 26.82 -28.66 -5.69
N LYS A 298 27.70 -27.99 -6.46
CA LYS A 298 28.34 -28.57 -7.66
C LYS A 298 29.29 -29.74 -7.37
N ALA A 299 29.54 -30.10 -6.10
CA ALA A 299 30.48 -31.16 -5.71
C ALA A 299 30.19 -31.79 -4.33
N GLY A 300 28.93 -32.14 -4.03
CA GLY A 300 28.59 -32.91 -2.81
C GLY A 300 28.70 -32.16 -1.47
N GLY A 301 28.83 -30.83 -1.52
CA GLY A 301 28.79 -29.95 -0.35
C GLY A 301 27.36 -29.61 0.09
N LEU A 302 27.26 -28.80 1.15
CA LEU A 302 25.97 -28.23 1.61
C LEU A 302 25.33 -27.38 0.49
N PRO A 303 24.00 -27.42 0.33
CA PRO A 303 23.30 -26.62 -0.66
C PRO A 303 23.65 -25.14 -0.53
N GLU A 304 23.92 -24.50 -1.66
CA GLU A 304 24.31 -23.10 -1.71
C GLU A 304 23.05 -22.23 -1.71
N ARG A 305 22.96 -21.28 -0.79
CA ARG A 305 21.86 -20.32 -0.74
C ARG A 305 22.14 -19.16 -1.68
N LYS A 306 21.42 -19.13 -2.80
CA LYS A 306 21.46 -18.04 -3.76
C LYS A 306 20.29 -17.08 -3.50
N GLU A 307 20.62 -15.84 -3.20
CA GLU A 307 19.63 -14.78 -3.03
C GLU A 307 19.29 -14.18 -4.40
N VAL A 308 18.00 -14.03 -4.67
CA VAL A 308 17.50 -13.46 -5.92
C VAL A 308 16.45 -12.40 -5.61
N LEU A 309 16.47 -11.30 -6.36
CA LEU A 309 15.53 -10.20 -6.25
C LEU A 309 14.59 -10.20 -7.46
N LEU A 310 13.28 -10.27 -7.22
CA LEU A 310 12.25 -10.15 -8.24
C LEU A 310 11.84 -8.68 -8.36
N GLU A 311 12.38 -7.98 -9.36
CA GLU A 311 12.20 -6.53 -9.53
C GLU A 311 11.79 -6.17 -10.96
N ASP A 312 11.31 -4.93 -11.15
CA ASP A 312 10.86 -4.40 -12.44
C ASP A 312 11.94 -4.38 -13.54
N HIS A 313 13.22 -4.51 -13.19
CA HIS A 313 14.31 -4.63 -14.16
C HIS A 313 14.43 -6.04 -14.78
N ASP A 314 13.70 -7.01 -14.23
CA ASP A 314 13.58 -8.34 -14.83
C ASP A 314 12.42 -8.32 -15.83
N PRO A 315 12.70 -8.35 -17.15
CA PRO A 315 11.65 -8.29 -18.17
C PRO A 315 10.73 -9.52 -18.13
N VAL A 316 11.21 -10.68 -17.67
CA VAL A 316 10.38 -11.89 -17.55
C VAL A 316 9.41 -11.73 -16.38
N TRP A 317 9.89 -11.21 -15.26
CA TRP A 317 9.04 -10.88 -14.12
C TRP A 317 7.95 -9.87 -14.48
N LEU A 318 8.33 -8.73 -15.09
CA LEU A 318 7.40 -7.66 -15.44
C LEU A 318 6.29 -8.12 -16.38
N GLU A 319 6.61 -9.01 -17.33
CA GLU A 319 5.65 -9.58 -18.27
C GLU A 319 4.70 -10.59 -17.61
N LEU A 320 5.18 -11.39 -16.65
CA LEU A 320 4.45 -12.54 -16.13
C LEU A 320 3.78 -12.31 -14.77
N ARG A 321 4.22 -11.33 -13.98
CA ARG A 321 3.78 -11.09 -12.59
C ARG A 321 2.25 -11.08 -12.42
N HIS A 322 1.53 -10.46 -13.35
CA HIS A 322 0.07 -10.31 -13.29
C HIS A 322 -0.68 -11.37 -14.10
N ALA A 323 0.03 -12.30 -14.75
CA ALA A 323 -0.59 -13.39 -15.50
C ALA A 323 -1.04 -14.51 -14.55
N HIS A 324 -2.13 -15.19 -14.90
CA HIS A 324 -2.56 -16.40 -14.21
C HIS A 324 -1.45 -17.48 -14.30
N ILE A 325 -1.22 -18.25 -13.23
CA ILE A 325 -0.11 -19.21 -13.12
C ILE A 325 -0.06 -20.24 -14.27
N ALA A 326 -1.22 -20.65 -14.79
CA ALA A 326 -1.31 -21.56 -15.93
C ALA A 326 -0.81 -20.90 -17.23
N ASP A 327 -1.21 -19.65 -17.49
CA ASP A 327 -0.75 -18.87 -18.65
C ASP A 327 0.74 -18.53 -18.52
N ALA A 328 1.19 -18.15 -17.31
CA ALA A 328 2.60 -17.91 -17.03
C ALA A 328 3.47 -19.15 -17.33
N SER A 329 3.02 -20.34 -16.91
CA SER A 329 3.72 -21.61 -17.18
C SER A 329 3.81 -21.91 -18.68
N GLU A 330 2.73 -21.69 -19.44
CA GLU A 330 2.69 -21.87 -20.89
C GLU A 330 3.63 -20.89 -21.61
N ARG A 331 3.59 -19.60 -21.23
CA ARG A 331 4.47 -18.56 -21.79
C ARG A 331 5.93 -18.83 -21.51
N LEU A 332 6.28 -19.28 -20.30
CA LEU A 332 7.65 -19.67 -19.95
C LEU A 332 8.13 -20.83 -20.82
N HIS A 333 7.30 -21.86 -21.00
CA HIS A 333 7.61 -22.99 -21.87
C HIS A 333 7.78 -22.57 -23.34
N ALA A 334 6.91 -21.70 -23.84
CA ALA A 334 7.00 -21.16 -25.20
C ALA A 334 8.26 -20.32 -25.42
N LYS A 335 8.61 -19.43 -24.46
CA LYS A 335 9.85 -18.63 -24.51
C LYS A 335 11.09 -19.51 -24.52
N MET A 336 11.12 -20.54 -23.67
CA MET A 336 12.21 -21.50 -23.61
C MET A 336 12.39 -22.24 -24.94
N THR A 337 11.29 -22.76 -25.50
CA THR A 337 11.30 -23.46 -26.80
C THR A 337 11.71 -22.53 -27.95
N SER A 338 11.22 -21.29 -27.96
CA SER A 338 11.63 -20.25 -28.93
C SER A 338 13.11 -19.91 -28.81
N PHE A 339 13.65 -19.85 -27.60
CA PHE A 339 15.07 -19.55 -27.39
C PHE A 339 15.97 -20.66 -27.95
N ILE A 340 15.64 -21.92 -27.69
CA ILE A 340 16.39 -23.08 -28.20
C ILE A 340 16.31 -23.16 -29.73
N SER A 341 15.12 -23.00 -30.30
CA SER A 341 14.93 -23.10 -31.76
C SER A 341 15.69 -22.02 -32.53
N LYS A 342 15.86 -20.82 -31.96
CA LYS A 342 16.62 -19.72 -32.59
C LYS A 342 18.13 -19.88 -32.46
N ASN A 343 18.62 -20.70 -31.53
CA ASN A 343 20.04 -20.84 -31.25
C ASN A 343 20.57 -22.23 -31.65
N LYS A 344 21.22 -22.33 -32.82
CA LYS A 344 21.80 -23.59 -33.34
C LYS A 344 22.78 -24.28 -32.38
N ALA A 345 23.51 -23.52 -31.55
CA ALA A 345 24.40 -24.07 -30.51
C ALA A 345 23.63 -24.72 -29.34
N ALA A 346 22.41 -24.25 -29.03
CA ALA A 346 21.53 -24.86 -28.03
C ALA A 346 20.87 -26.15 -28.53
N GLN A 347 20.65 -26.27 -29.84
CA GLN A 347 20.09 -27.49 -30.45
C GLN A 347 21.04 -28.69 -30.39
N LEU A 348 22.37 -28.47 -30.34
CA LEU A 348 23.34 -29.57 -30.22
C LEU A 348 23.23 -30.34 -28.88
N GLY A 349 22.70 -29.72 -27.82
CA GLY A 349 22.50 -30.36 -26.51
C GLY A 349 21.14 -31.05 -26.32
N SER A 350 20.20 -30.90 -27.26
CA SER A 350 18.78 -31.26 -27.10
C SER A 350 18.37 -32.47 -27.96
N ARG A 351 19.19 -33.54 -28.01
CA ARG A 351 18.86 -34.73 -28.84
C ARG A 351 17.97 -35.78 -28.17
N SER A 352 17.56 -35.61 -26.91
CA SER A 352 16.68 -36.60 -26.26
C SER A 352 16.06 -36.11 -24.95
N SER A 353 14.91 -35.44 -24.99
CA SER A 353 13.85 -35.49 -23.95
C SER A 353 12.76 -34.46 -24.27
N SER A 354 11.50 -34.86 -24.13
CA SER A 354 10.33 -33.95 -24.21
C SER A 354 10.20 -33.03 -22.99
N GLU A 355 10.98 -33.28 -21.92
CA GLU A 355 11.07 -32.45 -20.73
C GLU A 355 12.55 -32.11 -20.49
N MET A 356 12.92 -30.85 -20.71
CA MET A 356 14.27 -30.37 -20.46
C MET A 356 14.45 -29.99 -19.00
N SER A 357 15.57 -30.44 -18.42
CA SER A 357 15.91 -30.21 -17.02
C SER A 357 16.71 -28.91 -16.83
N THR A 358 16.74 -28.38 -15.62
CA THR A 358 17.60 -27.24 -15.21
C THR A 358 19.09 -27.49 -15.51
N ARG A 359 19.51 -28.75 -15.65
CA ARG A 359 20.88 -29.14 -16.03
C ARG A 359 21.20 -28.87 -17.49
N ASP A 360 20.21 -28.95 -18.38
CA ASP A 360 20.38 -28.66 -19.80
C ASP A 360 20.52 -27.15 -20.03
N LEU A 361 19.81 -26.35 -19.23
CA LEU A 361 19.96 -24.89 -19.16
C LEU A 361 21.38 -24.47 -18.74
N GLN A 362 21.97 -25.12 -17.73
CA GLN A 362 23.34 -24.82 -17.30
C GLN A 362 24.38 -25.11 -18.40
N LYS A 363 24.19 -26.17 -19.18
CA LYS A 363 25.06 -26.46 -20.35
C LYS A 363 24.89 -25.42 -21.45
N MET A 364 23.69 -24.88 -21.64
CA MET A 364 23.42 -23.82 -22.60
C MET A 364 24.09 -22.50 -22.22
N VAL A 365 24.10 -22.12 -20.95
CA VAL A 365 24.84 -20.93 -20.46
C VAL A 365 26.32 -21.02 -20.83
N GLN A 366 26.94 -22.20 -20.65
CA GLN A 366 28.34 -22.41 -21.01
C GLN A 366 28.60 -22.30 -22.52
N ALA A 367 27.63 -22.68 -23.36
CA ALA A 367 27.75 -22.62 -24.81
C ALA A 367 27.47 -21.22 -25.40
N LEU A 368 26.75 -20.35 -24.67
CA LEU A 368 26.26 -19.06 -25.15
C LEU A 368 26.44 -17.95 -24.10
N PRO A 369 27.69 -17.54 -23.79
CA PRO A 369 27.97 -16.57 -22.73
C PRO A 369 27.34 -15.19 -23.00
N GLN A 370 27.18 -14.78 -24.26
CA GLN A 370 26.52 -13.51 -24.60
C GLN A 370 25.03 -13.44 -24.23
N TYR A 371 24.40 -14.59 -23.96
CA TYR A 371 23.00 -14.68 -23.52
C TYR A 371 22.87 -15.11 -22.06
N SER A 372 23.97 -15.16 -21.29
CA SER A 372 23.98 -15.67 -19.91
C SER A 372 22.89 -15.00 -19.06
N GLU A 373 22.81 -13.67 -19.06
CA GLU A 373 21.83 -12.95 -18.23
C GLU A 373 20.38 -13.29 -18.60
N GLN A 374 20.08 -13.39 -19.90
CA GLN A 374 18.72 -13.73 -20.36
C GLN A 374 18.35 -15.18 -20.00
N ILE A 375 19.30 -16.11 -20.14
CA ILE A 375 19.10 -17.52 -19.77
C ILE A 375 18.96 -17.65 -18.25
N ASP A 376 19.76 -16.91 -17.47
CA ASP A 376 19.73 -16.94 -16.01
C ASP A 376 18.37 -16.47 -15.47
N LYS A 377 17.83 -15.36 -16.00
CA LYS A 377 16.48 -14.87 -15.65
C LYS A 377 15.38 -15.85 -16.07
N LEU A 378 15.43 -16.36 -17.31
CA LEU A 378 14.44 -17.31 -17.78
C LEU A 378 14.46 -18.63 -16.98
N SER A 379 15.65 -19.15 -16.68
CA SER A 379 15.86 -20.37 -15.88
C SER A 379 15.28 -20.21 -14.48
N LEU A 380 15.53 -19.06 -13.85
CA LEU A 380 14.96 -18.72 -12.54
C LEU A 380 13.43 -18.85 -12.58
N HIS A 381 12.75 -18.19 -13.52
CA HIS A 381 11.28 -18.20 -13.55
C HIS A 381 10.68 -19.58 -13.86
N VAL A 382 11.36 -20.40 -14.67
CA VAL A 382 10.98 -21.80 -14.89
C VAL A 382 11.09 -22.61 -13.59
N GLU A 383 12.17 -22.43 -12.82
CA GLU A 383 12.34 -23.09 -11.52
C GLU A 383 11.28 -22.65 -10.51
N LEU A 384 11.00 -21.34 -10.43
CA LEU A 384 9.97 -20.78 -9.55
C LEU A 384 8.59 -21.35 -9.91
N ALA A 385 8.21 -21.32 -11.19
CA ALA A 385 6.93 -21.88 -11.65
C ALA A 385 6.84 -23.39 -11.40
N GLY A 386 7.94 -24.13 -11.59
CA GLY A 386 8.00 -25.56 -11.27
C GLY A 386 7.82 -25.86 -9.77
N LYS A 387 8.42 -25.05 -8.90
CA LYS A 387 8.27 -25.15 -7.44
C LYS A 387 6.83 -24.83 -7.01
N ILE A 388 6.25 -23.74 -7.50
CA ILE A 388 4.85 -23.35 -7.26
C ILE A 388 3.90 -24.48 -7.66
N ASN A 389 4.05 -25.02 -8.87
CA ASN A 389 3.22 -26.13 -9.35
C ASN A 389 3.36 -27.40 -8.50
N SER A 390 4.55 -27.65 -7.94
CA SER A 390 4.77 -28.77 -7.01
C SER A 390 4.05 -28.56 -5.69
N ILE A 391 4.14 -27.35 -5.10
CA ILE A 391 3.42 -27.00 -3.87
C ILE A 391 1.90 -27.09 -4.08
N ILE A 392 1.38 -26.58 -5.21
CA ILE A 392 -0.05 -26.65 -5.55
C ILE A 392 -0.55 -28.11 -5.57
N ARG A 393 0.23 -29.02 -6.16
CA ARG A 393 -0.11 -30.44 -6.25
C ARG A 393 -0.01 -31.14 -4.90
N GLU A 394 1.08 -30.93 -4.18
CA GLU A 394 1.37 -31.61 -2.91
C GLU A 394 0.44 -31.15 -1.78
N SER A 395 0.06 -29.88 -1.79
CA SER A 395 -0.84 -29.31 -0.76
C SER A 395 -2.32 -29.47 -1.08
N GLY A 396 -2.69 -30.07 -2.23
CA GLY A 396 -4.09 -30.16 -2.67
C GLY A 396 -4.76 -28.79 -2.82
N LEU A 397 -4.01 -27.78 -3.29
CA LEU A 397 -4.44 -26.38 -3.24
C LEU A 397 -5.60 -26.10 -4.21
N ARG A 398 -5.75 -26.90 -5.26
CA ARG A 398 -6.86 -26.76 -6.22
C ARG A 398 -8.19 -27.06 -5.57
N GLU A 399 -8.28 -28.14 -4.79
CA GLU A 399 -9.51 -28.49 -4.07
C GLU A 399 -9.85 -27.46 -2.99
N LEU A 400 -8.83 -26.96 -2.28
CA LEU A 400 -9.01 -25.88 -1.30
C LEU A 400 -9.52 -24.60 -1.97
N GLY A 401 -8.83 -24.14 -3.02
CA GLY A 401 -9.19 -22.94 -3.76
C GLY A 401 -10.60 -23.01 -4.34
N GLN A 402 -11.06 -24.20 -4.78
CA GLN A 402 -12.43 -24.38 -5.22
C GLN A 402 -13.44 -24.12 -4.09
N VAL A 403 -13.20 -24.70 -2.91
CA VAL A 403 -14.07 -24.48 -1.73
C VAL A 403 -14.05 -23.02 -1.30
N GLU A 404 -12.90 -22.35 -1.35
CA GLU A 404 -12.78 -20.92 -1.05
C GLU A 404 -13.63 -20.07 -2.00
N GLN A 405 -13.50 -20.29 -3.30
CA GLN A 405 -14.29 -19.57 -4.31
C GLN A 405 -15.79 -19.83 -4.14
N ASP A 406 -16.19 -21.10 -4.04
CA ASP A 406 -17.61 -21.47 -3.88
C ASP A 406 -18.21 -20.89 -2.61
N LEU A 407 -17.43 -20.78 -1.53
CA LEU A 407 -17.89 -20.20 -0.28
C LEU A 407 -18.16 -18.69 -0.42
N VAL A 408 -17.31 -17.98 -1.16
CA VAL A 408 -17.43 -16.53 -1.36
C VAL A 408 -18.60 -16.17 -2.28
N PHE A 409 -18.85 -16.97 -3.32
CA PHE A 409 -19.98 -16.79 -4.26
C PHE A 409 -21.30 -17.43 -3.78
N GLY A 410 -21.28 -18.11 -2.63
CA GLY A 410 -22.45 -18.70 -2.00
C GLY A 410 -22.92 -20.01 -2.65
N ASP A 411 -22.05 -20.67 -3.42
CA ASP A 411 -22.25 -21.99 -4.01
C ASP A 411 -21.92 -23.11 -3.01
N ALA A 412 -21.07 -22.84 -2.00
CA ALA A 412 -20.75 -23.74 -0.90
C ALA A 412 -21.30 -23.26 0.45
N THR A 413 -21.46 -24.21 1.38
CA THR A 413 -21.95 -23.99 2.73
C THR A 413 -20.96 -24.50 3.78
N MET A 414 -21.25 -24.23 5.06
CA MET A 414 -20.51 -24.79 6.20
C MET A 414 -20.38 -26.33 6.15
N LYS A 415 -21.34 -27.05 5.54
CA LYS A 415 -21.25 -28.50 5.41
C LYS A 415 -20.13 -28.93 4.47
N ASP A 416 -19.93 -28.19 3.39
CA ASP A 416 -18.89 -28.46 2.40
C ASP A 416 -17.50 -28.18 2.98
N VAL A 417 -17.38 -27.12 3.79
CA VAL A 417 -16.18 -26.84 4.59
C VAL A 417 -15.88 -27.96 5.58
N ILE A 418 -16.88 -28.43 6.35
CA ILE A 418 -16.71 -29.56 7.28
C ILE A 418 -16.29 -30.83 6.53
N LYS A 419 -16.92 -31.10 5.38
CA LYS A 419 -16.59 -32.24 4.53
C LYS A 419 -15.13 -32.17 4.04
N PHE A 420 -14.70 -31.01 3.57
CA PHE A 420 -13.31 -30.78 3.14
C PHE A 420 -12.34 -31.03 4.29
N LEU A 421 -12.56 -30.40 5.45
CA LEU A 421 -11.70 -30.54 6.63
C LEU A 421 -11.62 -31.98 7.16
N THR A 422 -12.68 -32.77 6.99
CA THR A 422 -12.72 -34.19 7.38
C THR A 422 -12.03 -35.09 6.35
N MET A 423 -12.14 -34.78 5.05
CA MET A 423 -11.56 -35.59 3.97
C MET A 423 -10.06 -35.31 3.76
N LYS A 424 -9.61 -34.08 4.03
CA LYS A 424 -8.23 -33.61 3.80
C LYS A 424 -7.57 -33.24 5.13
N GLU A 425 -7.46 -34.22 6.03
CA GLU A 425 -6.93 -34.01 7.39
C GLU A 425 -5.47 -33.49 7.40
N ASP A 426 -4.72 -33.82 6.35
CA ASP A 426 -3.32 -33.44 6.08
C ASP A 426 -3.13 -31.97 5.65
N THR A 427 -4.22 -31.24 5.41
CA THR A 427 -4.16 -29.81 5.09
C THR A 427 -3.43 -29.03 6.20
N THR A 428 -2.56 -28.11 5.80
CA THR A 428 -1.74 -27.30 6.72
C THR A 428 -2.61 -26.46 7.67
N ARG A 429 -2.06 -26.15 8.86
CA ARG A 429 -2.73 -25.30 9.87
C ARG A 429 -3.15 -23.94 9.28
N GLU A 430 -2.27 -23.34 8.48
CA GLU A 430 -2.50 -22.05 7.85
C GLU A 430 -3.66 -22.08 6.84
N ASN A 431 -3.71 -23.09 5.97
CA ASN A 431 -4.80 -23.24 5.00
C ASN A 431 -6.15 -23.47 5.67
N LYS A 432 -6.17 -24.24 6.77
CA LYS A 432 -7.37 -24.42 7.61
C LYS A 432 -7.82 -23.11 8.24
N LEU A 433 -6.88 -22.32 8.76
CA LEU A 433 -7.17 -20.99 9.33
C LEU A 433 -7.75 -20.04 8.28
N ARG A 434 -7.13 -19.94 7.10
CA ARG A 434 -7.60 -19.10 5.98
C ARG A 434 -9.03 -19.46 5.59
N LEU A 435 -9.32 -20.75 5.39
CA LEU A 435 -10.67 -21.21 5.07
C LEU A 435 -11.69 -20.85 6.16
N LEU A 436 -11.33 -20.98 7.43
CA LEU A 436 -12.21 -20.58 8.54
C LEU A 436 -12.37 -19.06 8.65
N MET A 437 -11.34 -18.27 8.34
CA MET A 437 -11.43 -16.81 8.28
C MET A 437 -12.39 -16.36 7.17
N ILE A 438 -12.33 -16.98 5.99
CA ILE A 438 -13.30 -16.73 4.90
C ILE A 438 -14.70 -17.12 5.36
N LEU A 439 -14.87 -18.29 5.99
CA LEU A 439 -16.15 -18.71 6.55
C LEU A 439 -16.69 -17.72 7.60
N ALA A 440 -15.81 -17.17 8.45
CA ALA A 440 -16.18 -16.20 9.47
C ALA A 440 -16.59 -14.85 8.87
N ALA A 441 -15.94 -14.42 7.78
CA ALA A 441 -16.30 -13.21 7.05
C ALA A 441 -17.67 -13.35 6.35
N VAL A 442 -18.01 -14.53 5.82
CA VAL A 442 -19.29 -14.78 5.13
C VAL A 442 -20.43 -15.12 6.11
N TYR A 443 -20.15 -15.91 7.16
CA TYR A 443 -21.13 -16.42 8.13
C TYR A 443 -20.66 -16.25 9.59
N PRO A 444 -20.55 -15.01 10.11
CA PRO A 444 -20.03 -14.76 11.45
C PRO A 444 -20.84 -15.45 12.55
N GLU A 445 -22.15 -15.66 12.34
CA GLU A 445 -23.06 -16.30 13.30
C GLU A 445 -22.75 -17.80 13.54
N LYS A 446 -21.94 -18.41 12.68
CA LYS A 446 -21.58 -19.83 12.76
C LYS A 446 -20.46 -20.10 13.76
N PHE A 447 -19.77 -19.05 14.18
CA PHE A 447 -18.64 -19.12 15.12
C PHE A 447 -19.07 -18.88 16.57
N ASP A 448 -20.36 -18.63 16.83
CA ASP A 448 -20.87 -18.44 18.19
C ASP A 448 -21.24 -19.77 18.86
N GLY A 449 -20.87 -19.90 20.13
CA GLY A 449 -21.24 -21.03 21.00
C GLY A 449 -20.69 -22.38 20.53
N GLU A 450 -21.49 -23.44 20.72
CA GLU A 450 -21.08 -24.83 20.44
C GLU A 450 -20.71 -25.10 18.97
N LYS A 451 -21.25 -24.31 18.02
CA LYS A 451 -20.97 -24.48 16.59
C LYS A 451 -19.52 -24.12 16.24
N GLY A 452 -19.01 -23.03 16.82
CA GLY A 452 -17.61 -22.65 16.69
C GLY A 452 -16.66 -23.68 17.30
N LEU A 453 -17.01 -24.19 18.50
CA LEU A 453 -16.25 -25.25 19.16
C LEU A 453 -16.22 -26.55 18.34
N ASN A 454 -17.33 -26.91 17.69
CA ASN A 454 -17.38 -28.08 16.83
C ASN A 454 -16.54 -27.90 15.56
N LEU A 455 -16.56 -26.71 14.94
CA LEU A 455 -15.68 -26.39 13.81
C LEU A 455 -14.20 -26.49 14.19
N MET A 456 -13.82 -25.93 15.35
CA MET A 456 -12.47 -26.03 15.87
C MET A 456 -12.02 -27.48 16.03
N LYS A 457 -12.87 -28.32 16.64
CA LYS A 457 -12.61 -29.76 16.83
C LYS A 457 -12.46 -30.51 15.51
N VAL A 458 -13.33 -30.24 14.54
CA VAL A 458 -13.26 -30.85 13.20
C VAL A 458 -11.97 -30.42 12.48
N ALA A 459 -11.60 -29.14 12.57
CA ALA A 459 -10.38 -28.62 11.96
C ALA A 459 -9.09 -29.07 12.68
N ARG A 460 -9.21 -29.63 13.89
CA ARG A 460 -8.09 -29.98 14.80
C ARG A 460 -7.18 -28.78 15.09
N LEU A 461 -7.80 -27.63 15.32
CA LEU A 461 -7.12 -26.38 15.65
C LEU A 461 -7.16 -26.10 17.16
N THR A 462 -6.26 -25.24 17.64
CA THR A 462 -6.17 -24.86 19.06
C THR A 462 -7.13 -23.72 19.42
N ASP A 463 -7.28 -23.43 20.72
CA ASP A 463 -8.02 -22.25 21.16
C ASP A 463 -7.34 -20.93 20.73
N GLU A 464 -6.00 -20.93 20.62
CA GLU A 464 -5.22 -19.81 20.08
C GLU A 464 -5.54 -19.57 18.61
N ASP A 465 -5.68 -20.63 17.81
CA ASP A 465 -6.09 -20.57 16.41
C ASP A 465 -7.48 -19.95 16.24
N MET A 466 -8.42 -20.35 17.09
CA MET A 466 -9.76 -19.77 17.06
C MET A 466 -9.77 -18.32 17.51
N THR A 467 -8.81 -17.91 18.36
CA THR A 467 -8.63 -16.49 18.72
C THR A 467 -8.26 -15.68 17.48
N ILE A 468 -7.43 -16.20 16.57
CA ILE A 468 -7.09 -15.54 15.29
C ILE A 468 -8.36 -15.31 14.46
N VAL A 469 -9.18 -16.35 14.30
CA VAL A 469 -10.44 -16.27 13.52
C VAL A 469 -11.42 -15.28 14.17
N ASN A 470 -11.55 -15.30 15.50
CA ASN A 470 -12.43 -14.40 16.24
C ASN A 470 -11.96 -12.95 16.19
N ASN A 471 -10.64 -12.70 16.19
CA ASN A 471 -10.07 -11.37 16.07
C ASN A 471 -10.38 -10.70 14.73
N LEU A 472 -10.83 -11.44 13.71
CA LEU A 472 -11.33 -10.84 12.46
C LEU A 472 -12.52 -9.89 12.69
N ARG A 473 -13.31 -10.15 13.74
CA ARG A 473 -14.41 -9.28 14.21
C ARG A 473 -13.92 -7.93 14.76
N MET A 474 -12.62 -7.79 15.04
CA MET A 474 -12.03 -6.51 15.44
C MET A 474 -11.82 -5.59 14.24
N LEU A 475 -11.73 -6.14 13.02
CA LEU A 475 -11.62 -5.38 11.79
C LEU A 475 -13.00 -4.95 11.29
N GLY A 476 -13.94 -5.89 11.16
CA GLY A 476 -15.32 -5.59 10.74
C GLY A 476 -16.17 -5.40 11.98
N GLY A 477 -16.64 -4.17 12.21
CA GLY A 477 -17.42 -3.78 13.39
C GLY A 477 -18.40 -4.86 13.86
N GLN A 478 -18.59 -4.91 15.19
CA GLN A 478 -19.29 -5.99 15.89
C GLN A 478 -20.57 -6.42 15.16
N PRO A 479 -20.75 -7.72 14.86
CA PRO A 479 -22.03 -8.21 14.38
C PRO A 479 -23.09 -7.96 15.47
N ASP A 480 -24.27 -7.53 15.04
CA ASP A 480 -25.39 -7.18 15.88
C ASP A 480 -25.84 -8.33 16.80
N THR A 481 -25.22 -8.46 17.98
CA THR A 481 -25.71 -9.32 19.05
C THR A 481 -26.86 -8.62 19.79
N LYS A 482 -27.95 -8.34 19.08
CA LYS A 482 -29.26 -8.13 19.71
C LYS A 482 -30.35 -8.78 18.87
N LYS A 483 -30.77 -9.98 19.30
CA LYS A 483 -32.19 -10.37 19.33
C LYS A 483 -32.41 -11.56 20.28
N ARG A 484 -32.53 -11.24 21.57
CA ARG A 484 -33.45 -11.96 22.45
C ARG A 484 -34.56 -10.99 22.87
N LEU A 485 -35.78 -11.41 22.55
CA LEU A 485 -37.09 -11.00 23.06
C LEU A 485 -37.87 -9.89 22.33
N THR A 486 -39.03 -10.34 21.82
CA THR A 486 -40.34 -9.67 21.63
C THR A 486 -40.52 -8.61 20.55
N GLY A 487 -41.56 -8.81 19.72
CA GLY A 487 -42.28 -7.73 19.04
C GLY A 487 -41.93 -7.55 17.56
N ALA A 488 -42.95 -7.28 16.76
CA ALA A 488 -42.96 -7.21 15.31
C ALA A 488 -41.99 -6.17 14.70
N PHE A 489 -41.75 -6.32 13.38
CA PHE A 489 -40.90 -5.53 12.47
C PHE A 489 -39.41 -5.94 12.39
N GLY A 490 -39.12 -6.77 11.38
CA GLY A 490 -37.75 -7.18 11.04
C GLY A 490 -37.04 -6.13 10.18
N LEU A 491 -36.07 -5.43 10.76
CA LEU A 491 -35.10 -4.60 10.03
C LEU A 491 -33.81 -5.39 9.78
N LYS A 492 -33.28 -5.24 8.57
CA LYS A 492 -32.19 -5.99 7.96
C LYS A 492 -30.83 -5.38 8.32
N PHE A 493 -29.84 -6.22 8.58
CA PHE A 493 -28.42 -5.82 8.67
C PHE A 493 -27.76 -5.94 7.30
N ASP A 494 -27.29 -4.80 6.78
CA ASP A 494 -26.45 -4.70 5.59
C ASP A 494 -24.97 -4.46 5.99
N ILE A 495 -24.23 -5.57 6.13
CA ILE A 495 -22.98 -5.71 5.35
C ILE A 495 -23.36 -5.39 3.91
N GLN A 496 -22.51 -4.84 3.04
CA GLN A 496 -22.85 -4.74 1.61
C GLN A 496 -23.07 -6.15 1.01
N LYS A 497 -24.23 -6.75 1.30
CA LYS A 497 -24.94 -7.70 0.48
C LYS A 497 -25.36 -6.83 -0.67
N VAL A 498 -24.72 -7.02 -1.81
CA VAL A 498 -25.22 -6.46 -3.04
C VAL A 498 -26.69 -6.90 -3.15
N LYS A 499 -27.57 -5.92 -3.06
CA LYS A 499 -29.02 -6.09 -2.91
C LYS A 499 -29.56 -6.50 -4.28
N VAL A 500 -29.54 -7.80 -4.61
CA VAL A 500 -30.22 -8.29 -5.81
C VAL A 500 -31.58 -8.89 -5.44
N ILE A 501 -32.56 -8.30 -6.11
CA ILE A 501 -33.93 -8.75 -6.34
C ILE A 501 -33.86 -10.06 -7.13
N SER A 502 -33.49 -11.18 -6.51
CA SER A 502 -33.86 -12.51 -7.01
C SER A 502 -33.79 -13.53 -5.88
N SER A 503 -34.86 -14.29 -5.75
CA SER A 503 -35.26 -15.04 -4.56
C SER A 503 -34.51 -16.36 -4.34
N LYS A 504 -33.24 -16.51 -4.75
CA LYS A 504 -32.51 -17.79 -4.58
C LYS A 504 -31.08 -17.75 -3.98
N LYS A 505 -30.29 -16.66 -4.06
CA LYS A 505 -28.92 -16.58 -3.47
C LYS A 505 -28.81 -15.53 -2.36
N LYS A 506 -29.37 -15.80 -1.17
CA LYS A 506 -29.48 -14.80 -0.07
C LYS A 506 -28.19 -14.52 0.74
N ARG A 507 -27.04 -15.14 0.44
CA ARG A 507 -25.85 -15.10 1.33
C ARG A 507 -24.47 -15.12 0.62
N ALA A 508 -24.36 -14.69 -0.63
CA ALA A 508 -23.06 -14.55 -1.29
C ALA A 508 -22.34 -13.28 -0.79
N ALA A 509 -21.02 -13.35 -0.60
CA ALA A 509 -20.18 -12.20 -0.25
C ALA A 509 -19.64 -11.45 -1.48
N ARG A 510 -19.62 -12.11 -2.64
CA ARG A 510 -19.34 -11.52 -3.96
C ARG A 510 -20.45 -11.85 -4.94
N ILE A 511 -20.53 -11.06 -6.02
CA ILE A 511 -21.41 -11.31 -7.16
C ILE A 511 -20.56 -11.57 -8.38
N GLU A 512 -20.92 -12.55 -9.19
CA GLU A 512 -20.23 -12.82 -10.46
C GLU A 512 -20.34 -11.61 -11.40
N ARG A 513 -19.24 -11.28 -12.08
CA ARG A 513 -19.21 -10.16 -13.03
C ARG A 513 -20.06 -10.49 -14.25
N PRO A 514 -21.01 -9.61 -14.64
CA PRO A 514 -21.78 -9.82 -15.85
C PRO A 514 -20.91 -9.54 -17.08
N GLY A 515 -20.67 -10.57 -17.91
CA GLY A 515 -20.09 -10.41 -19.24
C GLY A 515 -18.61 -10.76 -19.41
N GLU A 516 -17.92 -11.24 -18.37
CA GLU A 516 -16.59 -11.85 -18.51
C GLU A 516 -16.73 -13.36 -18.76
N GLU A 517 -16.10 -13.88 -19.82
CA GLU A 517 -15.98 -15.33 -20.00
C GLU A 517 -15.09 -15.89 -18.88
N GLU A 518 -15.61 -16.84 -18.09
CA GLU A 518 -14.88 -17.52 -17.02
C GLU A 518 -13.74 -18.37 -17.59
N LYS A 519 -12.62 -17.73 -17.95
CA LYS A 519 -11.43 -18.44 -18.44
C LYS A 519 -10.84 -19.35 -17.37
N TRP A 520 -10.99 -18.99 -16.08
CA TRP A 520 -10.39 -19.68 -14.94
C TRP A 520 -11.36 -19.80 -13.77
N GLN A 521 -11.84 -21.02 -13.48
CA GLN A 521 -12.80 -21.28 -12.39
C GLN A 521 -12.28 -20.93 -10.99
N LEU A 522 -10.97 -21.06 -10.78
CA LEU A 522 -10.30 -20.77 -9.51
C LEU A 522 -9.98 -19.29 -9.30
N SER A 523 -10.30 -18.42 -10.27
CA SER A 523 -9.99 -16.99 -10.27
C SER A 523 -11.23 -16.13 -10.56
N ARG A 524 -12.38 -16.50 -9.97
CA ARG A 524 -13.62 -15.70 -10.04
C ARG A 524 -13.58 -14.49 -9.10
N PHE A 525 -12.87 -14.61 -7.98
CA PHE A 525 -12.79 -13.58 -6.96
C PHE A 525 -12.17 -12.29 -7.50
N TYR A 526 -12.78 -11.16 -7.15
CA TYR A 526 -12.20 -9.84 -7.34
C TYR A 526 -12.24 -9.05 -6.01
N PRO A 527 -11.16 -8.31 -5.68
CA PRO A 527 -11.13 -7.44 -4.51
C PRO A 527 -12.14 -6.29 -4.62
N ILE A 528 -12.78 -5.90 -3.50
CA ILE A 528 -13.74 -4.76 -3.48
C ILE A 528 -13.07 -3.46 -3.93
N ILE A 529 -11.76 -3.30 -3.69
CA ILE A 529 -11.03 -2.09 -4.08
C ILE A 529 -11.10 -1.83 -5.59
N GLU A 530 -11.18 -2.87 -6.42
CA GLU A 530 -11.32 -2.72 -7.86
C GLU A 530 -12.66 -2.04 -8.23
N GLU A 531 -13.75 -2.50 -7.62
CA GLU A 531 -15.08 -1.89 -7.80
C GLU A 531 -15.11 -0.43 -7.29
N LEU A 532 -14.45 -0.15 -6.16
CA LEU A 532 -14.36 1.20 -5.63
C LEU A 532 -13.58 2.13 -6.56
N ILE A 533 -12.48 1.65 -7.15
CA ILE A 533 -11.68 2.39 -8.13
C ILE A 533 -12.51 2.65 -9.39
N GLU A 534 -13.20 1.64 -9.94
CA GLU A 534 -14.07 1.83 -11.11
C GLU A 534 -15.17 2.88 -10.86
N LYS A 535 -15.82 2.81 -9.70
CA LYS A 535 -16.85 3.77 -9.29
C LYS A 535 -16.27 5.16 -9.09
N LEU A 536 -15.06 5.26 -8.53
CA LEU A 536 -14.36 6.52 -8.35
C LEU A 536 -14.05 7.17 -9.72
N THR A 537 -13.44 6.43 -10.65
CA THR A 537 -13.13 6.90 -12.01
C THR A 537 -14.38 7.31 -12.80
N ARG A 538 -15.52 6.63 -12.58
CA ARG A 538 -16.82 6.98 -13.20
C ARG A 538 -17.58 8.09 -12.45
N ASN A 539 -17.04 8.65 -11.37
CA ASN A 539 -17.72 9.60 -10.48
C ASN A 539 -19.05 9.09 -9.88
N GLN A 540 -19.16 7.77 -9.69
CA GLN A 540 -20.34 7.07 -9.16
C GLN A 540 -20.15 6.60 -7.71
N LEU A 541 -19.03 6.97 -7.06
CA LEU A 541 -18.78 6.63 -5.68
C LEU A 541 -19.70 7.41 -4.73
N SER A 542 -20.40 6.67 -3.86
CA SER A 542 -21.35 7.21 -2.86
C SER A 542 -20.73 8.33 -2.03
N LYS A 543 -21.36 9.52 -2.02
CA LYS A 543 -20.91 10.66 -1.21
C LYS A 543 -21.23 10.51 0.28
N GLU A 544 -22.21 9.67 0.61
CA GLU A 544 -22.58 9.38 2.00
C GLU A 544 -21.59 8.39 2.63
N ASP A 545 -21.24 7.33 1.90
CA ASP A 545 -20.28 6.32 2.38
C ASP A 545 -18.82 6.77 2.25
N TYR A 546 -18.53 7.60 1.25
CA TYR A 546 -17.19 8.12 0.95
C TYR A 546 -17.21 9.65 0.78
N PRO A 547 -17.48 10.41 1.85
CA PRO A 547 -17.47 11.86 1.81
C PRO A 547 -16.11 12.42 1.41
N CYS A 548 -16.14 13.58 0.77
CA CYS A 548 -14.96 14.34 0.41
C CYS A 548 -14.69 15.40 1.49
N LEU A 549 -13.45 15.50 1.96
CA LEU A 549 -13.03 16.51 2.93
C LEU A 549 -12.97 17.91 2.30
N ASN A 550 -12.73 17.98 0.99
CA ASN A 550 -12.60 19.24 0.24
C ASN A 550 -13.97 19.88 -0.08
N ASP A 551 -15.06 19.11 -0.01
CA ASP A 551 -16.39 19.66 -0.27
C ASP A 551 -16.73 20.70 0.82
N PRO A 552 -17.26 21.88 0.45
CA PRO A 552 -17.70 22.85 1.44
C PRO A 552 -18.70 22.17 2.35
N SER A 553 -18.38 22.07 3.65
CA SER A 553 -19.28 21.48 4.63
C SER A 553 -20.64 22.12 4.45
N ALA A 554 -21.71 21.31 4.38
CA ALA A 554 -23.05 21.85 4.47
C ALA A 554 -23.13 22.56 5.84
N THR A 555 -22.91 23.86 5.85
CA THR A 555 -23.20 24.69 6.99
C THR A 555 -24.67 24.42 7.29
N PHE A 556 -24.94 23.96 8.51
CA PHE A 556 -26.25 24.13 9.13
C PHE A 556 -26.50 25.64 9.25
N HIS A 557 -26.77 26.30 8.12
CA HIS A 557 -27.40 27.59 8.10
C HIS A 557 -28.87 27.31 8.38
N SER A 558 -29.29 27.71 9.59
CA SER A 558 -30.68 28.03 9.87
C SER A 558 -31.26 28.76 8.65
N SER A 559 -32.22 28.13 8.01
CA SER A 559 -32.93 28.66 6.86
C SER A 559 -33.38 30.10 7.12
N PRO A 560 -33.03 31.09 6.29
CA PRO A 560 -33.85 32.29 6.19
C PRO A 560 -35.12 31.86 5.46
N PHE A 561 -36.25 31.89 6.16
CA PHE A 561 -37.57 31.89 5.52
C PHE A 561 -37.59 33.03 4.48
N ALA A 562 -37.49 32.68 3.20
CA ALA A 562 -37.82 33.56 2.09
C ALA A 562 -38.97 32.89 1.34
N GLY A 563 -40.19 33.31 1.67
CA GLY A 563 -41.40 32.89 0.98
C GLY A 563 -41.35 33.27 -0.50
N THR A 564 -41.61 32.29 -1.35
CA THR A 564 -41.79 32.44 -2.79
C THR A 564 -43.04 33.28 -3.08
N LEU A 565 -42.84 34.50 -3.55
CA LEU A 565 -43.87 35.33 -4.16
C LEU A 565 -44.06 34.91 -5.63
N HIS A 566 -45.15 34.21 -5.90
CA HIS A 566 -45.68 34.05 -7.26
C HIS A 566 -46.25 35.40 -7.73
N GLN A 567 -45.71 35.96 -8.83
CA GLN A 567 -46.34 37.04 -9.58
C GLN A 567 -47.08 36.47 -10.80
N ASN A 568 -48.41 36.65 -10.82
CA ASN A 568 -49.23 36.62 -12.03
C ASN A 568 -49.54 38.08 -12.46
N PRO A 569 -49.61 38.41 -13.76
CA PRO A 569 -49.86 39.78 -14.19
C PRO A 569 -51.34 40.09 -14.47
N HIS A 570 -51.68 41.37 -14.23
CA HIS A 570 -52.85 42.14 -14.68
C HIS A 570 -54.22 41.99 -13.98
N SER A 571 -54.71 43.10 -13.39
CA SER A 571 -55.84 43.92 -13.90
C SER A 571 -56.26 45.03 -12.91
N MET A 572 -56.89 46.09 -13.44
CA MET A 572 -57.19 47.40 -12.84
C MET A 572 -58.20 47.39 -11.67
N ARG A 573 -58.09 48.39 -10.77
CA ARG A 573 -59.11 49.44 -10.48
C ARG A 573 -59.19 49.88 -8.99
N SER A 574 -58.84 51.15 -8.76
CA SER A 574 -59.53 52.16 -7.92
C SER A 574 -59.55 52.09 -6.36
N ARG A 575 -59.02 53.19 -5.78
CA ARG A 575 -59.49 53.99 -4.62
C ARG A 575 -59.69 53.32 -3.24
N ARG A 576 -58.86 53.72 -2.27
CA ARG A 576 -59.17 54.72 -1.21
C ARG A 576 -58.03 54.79 -0.16
N THR A 577 -57.55 56.01 0.10
CA THR A 577 -56.89 56.45 1.36
C THR A 577 -57.95 56.52 2.49
N PRO A 578 -57.68 56.84 3.79
CA PRO A 578 -56.48 57.46 4.38
C PRO A 578 -56.07 56.93 5.80
N SER A 579 -54.81 57.11 6.22
CA SER A 579 -54.32 58.06 7.27
C SER A 579 -54.62 57.73 8.75
N TRP A 580 -53.59 57.79 9.60
CA TRP A 580 -53.38 58.76 10.71
C TRP A 580 -52.23 58.25 11.61
N ALA A 581 -51.07 58.90 11.59
CA ALA A 581 -50.55 59.85 12.62
C ALA A 581 -49.72 59.13 13.72
N LYS A 582 -48.38 59.20 13.73
CA LYS A 582 -47.45 60.26 14.25
C LYS A 582 -47.30 60.25 15.81
N PRO A 583 -46.21 60.81 16.39
CA PRO A 583 -45.10 60.02 16.99
C PRO A 583 -44.61 60.52 18.38
N ARG A 584 -43.45 59.99 18.82
CA ARG A 584 -42.40 60.56 19.72
C ARG A 584 -42.47 60.39 21.26
N GLY A 585 -41.26 60.11 21.80
CA GLY A 585 -40.71 60.54 23.11
C GLY A 585 -41.08 59.62 24.28
N SER A 586 -40.33 59.48 25.38
CA SER A 586 -39.01 59.89 25.87
C SER A 586 -38.88 59.28 27.28
N ASP A 587 -37.66 59.14 27.79
CA ASP A 587 -37.26 59.10 29.21
C ASP A 587 -37.68 57.95 30.14
N ASP A 588 -36.64 57.26 30.60
CA ASP A 588 -36.14 57.22 31.98
C ASP A 588 -37.11 56.94 33.15
N GLY A 589 -36.78 55.87 33.88
CA GLY A 589 -36.34 56.06 35.26
C GLY A 589 -37.33 55.79 36.40
N TYR A 590 -37.32 54.54 36.88
CA TYR A 590 -37.38 54.11 38.28
C TYR A 590 -38.51 54.58 39.22
N SER A 591 -39.34 53.62 39.68
CA SER A 591 -39.33 53.06 41.05
C SER A 591 -40.71 52.57 41.49
N ARG A 592 -40.86 51.26 41.70
CA ARG A 592 -41.19 50.64 42.99
C ARG A 592 -41.11 49.12 42.91
#